data_AF-A0A6N4X8R5-F1
#
_entry.id   AF-A0A6N4X8R5-F1
#
_cell.length_a   1.000
_cell.length_b   1.000
_cell.length_c   1.000
_cell.angle_alpha   90.00
_cell.angle_beta   90.00
_cell.angle_gamma   90.00
#
_symmetry.space_group_name_H-M   'P 1'
#
loop_
_entity.id
_entity.type
_entity.pdbx_description
1 polymer ?
#
loop_
_entity_poly.entity_id
_entity_poly.type
_entity_poly.pdbx_seq_one_letter_code
_entity_poly.pdbx_strand_id
1 'polypeptide(L)'
;MRPTLFIKKILISILVLGCWNLYLAQEKALIKLLNRELKKEVKNQLKSPNFNGDTISIVQEFNIDNKNNLTFQIKKTSPYFKGYQIIKQEVPLAKIRNISKDIQIILEAEPNTVITTTVDQTQKQQIITGSLFFLYLSNEKENEDLGHTLQKTFEKAGYIIGKEYWYD
;
A
#
# COMPACT_ATOMS: atom_id res chain seq x y z
N MET A 1 -53.67 -7.24 1.01
CA MET A 1 -52.19 -7.32 0.98
C MET A 1 -51.64 -5.91 0.73
N ARG A 2 -50.93 -5.29 1.68
CA ARG A 2 -50.45 -3.89 1.53
C ARG A 2 -49.19 -3.85 0.65
N PRO A 3 -49.25 -3.34 -0.60
CA PRO A 3 -48.11 -3.35 -1.55
C PRO A 3 -46.93 -2.46 -1.11
N THR A 4 -47.16 -1.54 -0.17
CA THR A 4 -46.17 -0.57 0.30
C THR A 4 -45.01 -1.17 1.10
N LEU A 5 -45.20 -2.33 1.74
CA LEU A 5 -44.16 -2.97 2.55
C LEU A 5 -43.13 -3.73 1.69
N PHE A 6 -43.58 -4.29 0.55
CA PHE A 6 -42.74 -5.07 -0.36
C PHE A 6 -41.82 -4.17 -1.18
N ILE A 7 -42.34 -3.03 -1.65
CA ILE A 7 -41.57 -2.01 -2.40
C ILE A 7 -40.49 -1.37 -1.51
N LYS A 8 -40.78 -1.10 -0.22
CA LYS A 8 -39.79 -0.62 0.75
C LYS A 8 -38.63 -1.62 0.96
N LYS A 9 -38.90 -2.92 1.01
CA LYS A 9 -37.87 -3.96 1.15
C LYS A 9 -36.96 -4.08 -0.08
N ILE A 10 -37.53 -3.94 -1.28
CA ILE A 10 -36.76 -3.95 -2.55
C ILE A 10 -35.86 -2.71 -2.65
N LEU A 11 -36.36 -1.53 -2.28
CA LEU A 11 -35.57 -0.29 -2.28
C LEU A 11 -34.38 -0.36 -1.31
N ILE A 12 -34.55 -0.96 -0.12
CA ILE A 12 -33.46 -1.15 0.84
C ILE A 12 -32.38 -2.10 0.29
N SER A 13 -32.75 -3.20 -0.39
CA SER A 13 -31.79 -4.11 -1.01
C SER A 13 -30.98 -3.47 -2.15
N ILE A 14 -31.59 -2.61 -2.97
CA ILE A 14 -30.87 -1.90 -4.05
C ILE A 14 -29.86 -0.90 -3.46
N LEU A 15 -30.20 -0.24 -2.36
CA LEU A 15 -29.34 0.71 -1.68
C LEU A 15 -28.11 0.05 -1.05
N VAL A 16 -28.27 -1.13 -0.44
CA VAL A 16 -27.17 -1.90 0.16
C VAL A 16 -26.21 -2.45 -0.90
N LEU A 17 -26.73 -2.93 -2.04
CA LEU A 17 -25.90 -3.42 -3.14
C LEU A 17 -25.13 -2.28 -3.85
N GLY A 18 -25.70 -1.07 -3.92
CA GLY A 18 -25.03 0.10 -4.50
C GLY A 18 -23.80 0.55 -3.71
N CYS A 19 -23.88 0.53 -2.37
CA CYS A 19 -22.78 0.95 -1.50
C CYS A 19 -21.54 0.03 -1.60
N TRP A 20 -21.74 -1.28 -1.78
CA TRP A 20 -20.62 -2.23 -1.92
C TRP A 20 -19.84 -2.06 -3.22
N ASN A 21 -20.52 -1.76 -4.33
CA ASN A 21 -19.86 -1.54 -5.62
C ASN A 21 -18.99 -0.28 -5.63
N LEU A 22 -19.38 0.76 -4.89
CA LEU A 22 -18.59 1.99 -4.77
C LEU A 22 -17.30 1.74 -4.00
N TYR A 23 -17.33 0.95 -2.92
CA TYR A 23 -16.16 0.65 -2.12
C TYR A 23 -15.08 -0.08 -2.92
N LEU A 24 -15.47 -1.12 -3.67
CA LEU A 24 -14.57 -1.88 -4.55
C LEU A 24 -13.91 -0.99 -5.63
N ALA A 25 -14.66 -0.02 -6.16
CA ALA A 25 -14.11 0.91 -7.15
C ALA A 25 -13.05 1.85 -6.55
N GLN A 26 -13.21 2.26 -5.29
CA GLN A 26 -12.25 3.13 -4.60
C GLN A 26 -10.99 2.38 -4.18
N GLU A 27 -11.13 1.14 -3.71
CA GLU A 27 -10.00 0.25 -3.47
C GLU A 27 -9.18 0.00 -4.74
N LYS A 28 -9.85 -0.19 -5.89
CA LYS A 28 -9.17 -0.30 -7.18
C LYS A 28 -8.42 0.98 -7.55
N ALA A 29 -8.94 2.16 -7.20
CA ALA A 29 -8.25 3.43 -7.41
C ALA A 29 -7.00 3.56 -6.53
N LEU A 30 -7.08 3.14 -5.26
CA LEU A 30 -5.94 3.04 -4.35
C LEU A 30 -4.84 2.14 -4.91
N ILE A 31 -5.18 0.91 -5.29
CA ILE A 31 -4.24 -0.04 -5.87
C ILE A 31 -3.63 0.49 -7.18
N LYS A 32 -4.44 1.12 -8.04
CA LYS A 32 -3.95 1.74 -9.27
C LYS A 32 -2.95 2.86 -9.00
N LEU A 33 -3.19 3.70 -8.00
CA LEU A 33 -2.28 4.77 -7.58
C LEU A 33 -0.95 4.19 -7.09
N LEU A 34 -1.00 3.26 -6.12
CA LEU A 34 0.20 2.63 -5.55
C LEU A 34 1.05 1.95 -6.63
N ASN A 35 0.44 1.19 -7.53
CA ASN A 35 1.17 0.51 -8.61
C ASN A 35 1.72 1.47 -9.66
N ARG A 36 1.03 2.59 -9.95
CA ARG A 36 1.56 3.64 -10.82
C ARG A 36 2.84 4.22 -10.24
N GLU A 37 2.84 4.58 -8.96
CA GLU A 37 4.02 5.17 -8.30
C GLU A 37 5.15 4.16 -8.15
N LEU A 38 4.87 2.90 -7.79
CA LEU A 38 5.91 1.86 -7.71
C LEU A 38 6.58 1.60 -9.07
N LYS A 39 5.80 1.60 -10.16
CA LYS A 39 6.36 1.48 -11.52
C LYS A 39 7.19 2.70 -11.90
N LYS A 40 6.76 3.90 -11.51
CA LYS A 40 7.51 5.15 -11.70
C LYS A 40 8.85 5.09 -10.94
N GLU A 41 8.83 4.62 -9.69
CA GLU A 41 10.03 4.41 -8.87
C GLU A 41 11.02 3.48 -9.57
N VAL A 42 10.58 2.27 -9.94
CA VAL A 42 11.44 1.25 -10.58
C VAL A 42 12.03 1.77 -11.90
N LYS A 43 11.28 2.57 -12.66
CA LYS A 43 11.74 3.18 -13.92
C LYS A 43 12.80 4.26 -13.70
N ASN A 44 12.75 4.97 -12.58
CA ASN A 44 13.56 6.16 -12.33
C ASN A 44 14.66 5.96 -11.29
N GLN A 45 14.71 4.82 -10.61
CA GLN A 45 15.69 4.53 -9.53
C GLN A 45 17.15 4.77 -9.92
N LEU A 46 17.54 4.42 -11.15
CA LEU A 46 18.92 4.62 -11.63
C LEU A 46 19.20 6.06 -12.08
N LYS A 47 18.19 6.93 -12.12
CA LYS A 47 18.29 8.33 -12.54
C LYS A 47 18.30 9.28 -11.35
N SER A 48 18.13 8.76 -10.14
CA SER A 48 18.14 9.58 -8.93
C SER A 48 19.54 10.14 -8.70
N PRO A 49 19.69 11.46 -8.48
CA PRO A 49 20.99 12.04 -8.10
C PRO A 49 21.48 11.51 -6.74
N ASN A 50 20.58 10.94 -5.93
CA ASN A 50 20.85 10.37 -4.60
C ASN A 50 20.84 8.83 -4.63
N PHE A 51 21.07 8.21 -5.78
CA PHE A 51 21.09 6.76 -5.91
C PHE A 51 22.21 6.14 -5.05
N ASN A 52 21.81 5.39 -4.03
CA ASN A 52 22.72 4.77 -3.06
C ASN A 52 23.19 3.36 -3.47
N GLY A 53 22.82 2.89 -4.66
CA GLY A 53 23.12 1.55 -5.15
C GLY A 53 22.04 0.50 -4.88
N ASP A 54 21.04 0.79 -4.04
CA ASP A 54 19.91 -0.12 -3.84
C ASP A 54 19.02 -0.12 -5.08
N THR A 55 18.65 -1.31 -5.57
CA THR A 55 17.64 -1.42 -6.63
C THR A 55 16.50 -2.33 -6.24
N ILE A 56 15.33 -2.05 -6.77
CA ILE A 56 14.13 -2.87 -6.64
C ILE A 56 13.59 -3.28 -8.00
N SER A 57 13.01 -4.48 -8.07
CA SER A 57 12.11 -4.89 -9.14
C SER A 57 10.84 -5.48 -8.58
N ILE A 58 9.73 -5.30 -9.28
CA ILE A 58 8.41 -5.75 -8.85
C ILE A 58 8.30 -7.25 -9.11
N VAL A 59 8.03 -8.02 -8.06
CA VAL A 59 7.70 -9.46 -8.16
C VAL A 59 6.19 -9.63 -8.17
N GLN A 60 5.51 -8.94 -7.27
CA GLN A 60 4.05 -8.84 -7.22
C GLN A 60 3.67 -7.39 -6.94
N GLU A 61 2.82 -6.84 -7.81
CA GLU A 61 2.22 -5.51 -7.63
C GLU A 61 1.41 -5.43 -6.33
N PHE A 62 1.18 -4.21 -5.84
CA PHE A 62 0.24 -3.97 -4.75
C PHE A 62 -1.12 -4.57 -5.11
N ASN A 63 -1.71 -5.27 -4.16
CA ASN A 63 -3.06 -5.80 -4.25
C ASN A 63 -3.70 -5.87 -2.86
N ILE A 64 -5.02 -5.90 -2.83
CA ILE A 64 -5.80 -6.22 -1.62
C ILE A 64 -6.15 -7.71 -1.68
N ASP A 65 -5.73 -8.47 -0.68
CA ASP A 65 -6.04 -9.90 -0.61
C ASP A 65 -7.49 -10.16 -0.15
N ASN A 66 -7.90 -11.43 -0.13
CA ASN A 66 -9.24 -11.83 0.29
C ASN A 66 -9.53 -11.60 1.79
N LYS A 67 -8.52 -11.24 2.59
CA LYS A 67 -8.61 -10.89 4.01
C LYS A 67 -8.56 -9.38 4.23
N ASN A 68 -8.62 -8.60 3.15
CA ASN A 68 -8.54 -7.14 3.16
C ASN A 68 -7.18 -6.61 3.66
N ASN A 69 -6.10 -7.34 3.38
CA ASN A 69 -4.74 -6.86 3.60
C ASN A 69 -4.20 -6.21 2.33
N LEU A 70 -3.53 -5.07 2.48
CA LEU A 70 -2.65 -4.53 1.46
C LEU A 70 -1.37 -5.37 1.44
N THR A 71 -1.04 -5.89 0.27
CA THR A 71 0.12 -6.77 0.08
C THR A 71 0.88 -6.40 -1.18
N PHE A 72 2.20 -6.61 -1.18
CA PHE A 72 3.03 -6.55 -2.38
C PHE A 72 4.32 -7.35 -2.19
N GLN A 73 5.06 -7.56 -3.28
CA GLN A 73 6.35 -8.24 -3.23
C GLN A 73 7.34 -7.60 -4.19
N ILE A 74 8.55 -7.34 -3.71
CA ILE A 74 9.66 -6.84 -4.52
C ILE A 74 10.89 -7.73 -4.38
N LYS A 75 11.76 -7.64 -5.36
CA LYS A 75 13.14 -8.13 -5.30
C LYS A 75 14.04 -6.93 -5.08
N LYS A 76 14.82 -6.93 -3.99
CA LYS A 76 15.80 -5.89 -3.66
C LYS A 76 17.22 -6.40 -3.88
N THR A 77 18.08 -5.55 -4.43
CA THR A 77 19.54 -5.70 -4.37
C THR A 77 20.16 -4.48 -3.71
N SER A 78 21.34 -4.64 -3.13
CA SER A 78 22.03 -3.57 -2.41
C SER A 78 23.54 -3.81 -2.45
N PRO A 79 24.38 -2.76 -2.44
CA PRO A 79 25.82 -2.92 -2.23
C PRO A 79 26.15 -3.47 -0.83
N TYR A 80 25.21 -3.42 0.12
CA TYR A 80 25.43 -3.82 1.52
C TYR A 80 25.18 -5.31 1.79
N PHE A 81 24.68 -6.07 0.82
CA PHE A 81 24.56 -7.53 0.92
C PHE A 81 24.81 -8.25 -0.41
N LYS A 82 25.22 -9.51 -0.36
CA LYS A 82 25.43 -10.31 -1.58
C LYS A 82 24.10 -10.83 -2.12
N GLY A 83 23.92 -10.72 -3.44
CA GLY A 83 22.77 -11.30 -4.13
C GLY A 83 21.52 -10.45 -4.08
N TYR A 84 20.38 -11.09 -3.87
CA TYR A 84 19.08 -10.43 -3.78
C TYR A 84 18.28 -10.91 -2.57
N GLN A 85 17.32 -10.09 -2.17
CA GLN A 85 16.29 -10.42 -1.20
C GLN A 85 14.93 -10.27 -1.86
N ILE A 86 14.04 -11.23 -1.64
CA ILE A 86 12.64 -11.12 -1.98
C ILE A 86 11.91 -10.66 -0.72
N ILE A 87 11.30 -9.48 -0.77
CA ILE A 87 10.63 -8.86 0.36
C ILE A 87 9.14 -8.82 0.05
N LYS A 88 8.34 -9.45 0.91
CA LYS A 88 6.87 -9.36 0.89
C LYS A 88 6.43 -8.61 2.14
N GLN A 89 5.57 -7.61 1.97
CA GLN A 89 4.89 -6.98 3.11
C GLN A 89 3.39 -7.17 3.03
N GLU A 90 2.76 -7.30 4.19
CA GLU A 90 1.32 -7.50 4.35
C GLU A 90 0.85 -6.68 5.55
N VAL A 91 -0.22 -5.90 5.38
CA VAL A 91 -0.84 -5.12 6.46
C VAL A 91 -2.35 -5.09 6.30
N PRO A 92 -3.15 -5.33 7.35
CA PRO A 92 -4.59 -5.12 7.30
C PRO A 92 -4.90 -3.65 7.05
N LEU A 93 -5.67 -3.32 6.00
CA LEU A 93 -5.95 -1.92 5.63
C LEU A 93 -6.60 -1.13 6.78
N ALA A 94 -7.51 -1.78 7.52
CA ALA A 94 -8.19 -1.20 8.68
C ALA A 94 -7.25 -0.87 9.86
N LYS A 95 -6.00 -1.34 9.83
CA LYS A 95 -4.99 -1.13 10.87
C LYS A 95 -3.99 -0.03 10.54
N ILE A 96 -4.01 0.50 9.32
CA ILE A 96 -3.22 1.67 8.93
C ILE A 96 -3.83 2.90 9.61
N ARG A 97 -2.96 3.75 10.17
CA ARG A 97 -3.34 4.94 10.93
C ARG A 97 -2.78 6.20 10.30
N ASN A 98 -1.53 6.16 9.83
CA ASN A 98 -0.89 7.33 9.26
C ASN A 98 -0.15 7.01 7.95
N ILE A 99 0.09 8.07 7.17
CA ILE A 99 1.10 8.10 6.14
C ILE A 99 2.16 9.15 6.51
N SER A 100 3.42 8.75 6.42
CA SER A 100 4.58 9.60 6.71
C SER A 100 5.68 9.37 5.68
N LYS A 101 6.72 10.20 5.75
CA LYS A 101 7.93 10.02 4.93
C LYS A 101 9.17 10.28 5.77
N ASP A 102 10.07 9.31 5.75
CA ASP A 102 11.47 9.42 6.15
C ASP A 102 12.31 8.65 5.13
N ILE A 103 12.99 9.38 4.22
CA ILE A 103 13.70 8.87 3.03
C ILE A 103 12.76 8.19 2.01
N GLN A 104 11.81 7.38 2.46
CA GLN A 104 10.82 6.63 1.71
C GLN A 104 9.43 6.89 2.30
N ILE A 105 8.39 6.74 1.49
CA ILE A 105 7.00 6.84 1.97
C ILE A 105 6.63 5.58 2.78
N ILE A 106 6.05 5.79 3.95
CA ILE A 106 5.72 4.75 4.93
C ILE A 106 4.23 4.85 5.29
N LEU A 107 3.56 3.70 5.33
CA LEU A 107 2.26 3.55 5.97
C LEU A 107 2.49 3.03 7.39
N GLU A 108 2.07 3.80 8.38
CA GLU A 108 2.18 3.44 9.78
C GLU A 108 0.89 2.80 10.25
N ALA A 109 1.00 1.60 10.79
CA ALA A 109 -0.11 0.82 11.29
C ALA A 109 0.01 0.59 12.81
N GLU A 110 -1.05 0.03 13.39
CA GLU A 110 -1.01 -0.39 14.80
C GLU A 110 0.20 -1.32 15.09
N PRO A 111 0.74 -1.30 16.33
CA PRO A 111 1.86 -2.15 16.70
C PRO A 111 1.64 -3.62 16.36
N ASN A 112 2.68 -4.26 15.81
CA ASN A 112 2.69 -5.69 15.46
C ASN A 112 1.63 -6.13 14.42
N THR A 113 1.24 -5.25 13.49
CA THR A 113 0.25 -5.57 12.44
C THR A 113 0.84 -5.69 11.04
N VAL A 114 2.03 -5.14 10.80
CA VAL A 114 2.74 -5.29 9.54
C VAL A 114 3.61 -6.53 9.60
N ILE A 115 3.41 -7.46 8.66
CA ILE A 115 4.24 -8.64 8.51
C ILE A 115 5.17 -8.41 7.32
N THR A 116 6.48 -8.52 7.55
CA THR A 116 7.50 -8.47 6.50
C THR A 116 8.19 -9.82 6.43
N THR A 117 8.04 -10.50 5.30
CA THR A 117 8.76 -11.74 5.00
C THR A 117 9.90 -11.42 4.05
N THR A 118 11.12 -11.73 4.45
CA THR A 118 12.32 -11.60 3.61
C THR A 118 12.89 -12.98 3.32
N VAL A 119 13.08 -13.30 2.05
CA VAL A 119 13.76 -14.53 1.60
C VAL A 119 15.01 -14.13 0.86
N ASP A 120 16.18 -14.57 1.32
CA ASP A 120 17.43 -14.30 0.61
C ASP A 120 17.68 -15.29 -0.53
N GLN A 121 18.71 -15.04 -1.33
CA GLN A 121 19.12 -15.92 -2.44
C GLN A 121 19.44 -17.37 -2.04
N THR A 122 19.68 -17.65 -0.76
CA THR A 122 19.92 -19.01 -0.22
C THR A 122 18.64 -19.69 0.24
N GLN A 123 17.47 -19.08 0.00
CA GLN A 123 16.16 -19.52 0.49
C GLN A 123 16.00 -19.44 2.00
N LYS A 124 16.90 -18.74 2.71
CA LYS A 124 16.72 -18.47 4.12
C LYS A 124 15.63 -17.43 4.30
N GLN A 125 14.62 -17.80 5.07
CA GLN A 125 13.47 -16.94 5.35
C GLN A 125 13.60 -16.28 6.73
N GLN A 126 13.25 -15.00 6.78
CA GLN A 126 13.07 -14.22 8.00
C GLN A 126 11.69 -13.58 7.97
N ILE A 127 10.95 -13.70 9.06
CA ILE A 127 9.68 -13.00 9.26
C ILE A 127 9.87 -12.01 10.41
N ILE A 128 9.49 -10.76 10.17
CA ILE A 128 9.48 -9.70 11.17
C ILE A 128 8.06 -9.14 11.23
N THR A 129 7.58 -8.91 12.45
CA THR A 129 6.33 -8.20 12.72
C THR A 129 6.65 -6.83 13.27
N GLY A 130 5.98 -5.80 12.78
CA GLY A 130 6.18 -4.41 13.21
C GLY A 130 4.97 -3.53 12.92
N SER A 131 5.19 -2.21 12.83
CA SER A 131 4.17 -1.20 12.55
C SER A 131 4.39 -0.45 11.23
N LEU A 132 5.55 -0.61 10.57
CA LEU A 132 5.92 0.17 9.40
C LEU A 132 5.80 -0.65 8.11
N PHE A 133 4.93 -0.22 7.21
CA PHE A 133 4.77 -0.77 5.87
C PHE A 133 5.39 0.19 4.85
N PHE A 134 6.52 -0.20 4.26
CA PHE A 134 7.31 0.66 3.39
C PHE A 134 6.76 0.57 1.97
N LEU A 135 6.46 1.71 1.35
CA LEU A 135 6.02 1.72 -0.06
C LEU A 135 7.18 1.61 -1.05
N TYR A 136 8.42 1.70 -0.56
CA TYR A 136 9.65 1.77 -1.35
C TYR A 136 9.63 2.90 -2.39
N LEU A 137 8.97 4.02 -2.08
CA LEU A 137 8.93 5.22 -2.92
C LEU A 137 9.88 6.26 -2.33
N SER A 138 11.05 6.45 -2.95
CA SER A 138 12.16 7.22 -2.38
C SER A 138 12.82 8.20 -3.36
N ASN A 139 12.69 7.98 -4.68
CA ASN A 139 13.41 8.78 -5.67
C ASN A 139 12.87 10.21 -5.81
N GLU A 140 11.55 10.38 -5.71
CA GLU A 140 10.94 11.70 -5.86
C GLU A 140 11.08 12.49 -4.56
N LYS A 141 11.76 13.63 -4.67
CA LYS A 141 11.89 14.63 -3.60
C LYS A 141 10.78 15.65 -3.70
N GLU A 142 10.52 16.38 -2.61
CA GLU A 142 9.50 17.42 -2.50
C GLU A 142 8.11 16.91 -2.91
N ASN A 143 7.83 15.63 -2.64
CA ASN A 143 6.63 14.93 -3.11
C ASN A 143 5.49 14.94 -2.08
N GLU A 144 5.36 15.99 -1.29
CA GLU A 144 4.32 16.09 -0.25
C GLU A 144 2.90 16.02 -0.84
N ASP A 145 2.72 16.53 -2.05
CA ASP A 145 1.48 16.40 -2.82
C ASP A 145 1.09 14.93 -3.08
N LEU A 146 2.07 14.03 -3.25
CA LEU A 146 1.82 12.61 -3.35
C LEU A 146 1.30 12.06 -2.01
N GLY A 147 1.84 12.53 -0.88
CA GLY A 147 1.32 12.22 0.46
C GLY A 147 -0.14 12.60 0.63
N HIS A 148 -0.50 13.83 0.26
CA HIS A 148 -1.89 14.30 0.29
C HIS A 148 -2.80 13.50 -0.66
N THR A 149 -2.28 13.15 -1.85
CA THR A 149 -3.02 12.34 -2.81
C THR A 149 -3.30 10.95 -2.25
N LEU A 150 -2.29 10.30 -1.66
CA LEU A 150 -2.42 8.99 -1.02
C LEU A 150 -3.42 9.05 0.14
N GLN A 151 -3.29 10.01 1.05
CA GLN A 151 -4.24 10.22 2.15
C GLN A 151 -5.69 10.28 1.65
N LYS A 152 -5.96 11.18 0.70
CA LYS A 152 -7.31 11.33 0.10
C LYS A 152 -7.79 10.07 -0.59
N THR A 153 -6.90 9.30 -1.21
CA THR A 153 -7.26 8.04 -1.86
C THR A 153 -7.60 6.94 -0.86
N PHE A 154 -6.90 6.86 0.27
CA PHE A 154 -7.27 5.98 1.39
C PHE A 154 -8.63 6.37 2.00
N GLU A 155 -8.86 7.66 2.24
CA GLU A 155 -10.14 8.17 2.76
C GLU A 155 -11.31 7.83 1.83
N LYS A 156 -11.13 8.00 0.52
CA LYS A 156 -12.13 7.61 -0.48
C LYS A 156 -12.39 6.10 -0.51
N ALA A 157 -11.37 5.30 -0.22
CA ALA A 157 -11.50 3.86 -0.04
C ALA A 157 -12.07 3.46 1.34
N GLY A 158 -12.49 4.43 2.16
CA GLY A 158 -13.12 4.21 3.46
C GLY A 158 -12.15 3.97 4.63
N TYR A 159 -10.87 4.24 4.43
CA TYR A 159 -9.83 4.13 5.45
C TYR A 159 -9.43 5.53 5.93
N ILE A 160 -9.73 5.83 7.19
CA ILE A 160 -9.35 7.11 7.81
C ILE A 160 -7.87 7.00 8.21
N ILE A 161 -7.02 7.74 7.51
CA ILE A 161 -5.59 7.82 7.84
C ILE A 161 -5.16 9.29 7.99
N GLY A 162 -4.33 9.56 9.00
CA GLY A 162 -3.65 10.84 9.15
C GLY A 162 -2.48 10.98 8.17
N LYS A 163 -2.06 12.21 7.91
CA LYS A 163 -0.74 12.50 7.32
C LYS A 163 0.11 13.11 8.41
N GLU A 164 1.24 12.49 8.70
CA GLU A 164 2.19 12.97 9.69
C GLU A 164 3.40 13.65 9.02
N TYR A 165 4.55 13.57 9.70
CA TYR A 165 5.83 14.11 9.29
C TYR A 165 6.19 13.69 7.86
N TRP A 166 6.72 14.65 7.10
CA TRP A 166 7.07 14.47 5.70
C TRP A 166 8.42 15.11 5.44
N TYR A 167 9.46 14.29 5.29
CA TYR A 167 10.82 14.76 5.07
C TYR A 167 11.55 13.93 4.02
N ASP A 168 12.50 14.58 3.35
CA ASP A 168 13.24 14.06 2.20
C ASP A 168 14.59 13.42 2.56
#